data_AF-A0A928YCQ3-F1
#
_entry.id   AF-A0A928YCQ3-F1
#
_cell.length_a   1.000
_cell.length_b   1.000
_cell.length_c   1.000
_cell.angle_alpha   90.00
_cell.angle_beta   90.00
_cell.angle_gamma   90.00
#
_symmetry.space_group_name_H-M   'P 1'
#
loop_
_entity.id
_entity.type
_entity.pdbx_description
1 polymer ?
#
loop_
_entity_poly.entity_id
_entity_poly.type
_entity_poly.pdbx_seq_one_letter_code
_entity_poly.pdbx_strand_id
1 'polypeptide(L)'
;MDEYLSSIPGYQDDDPLLSTAIYWDTYFGMDKERHLTDKNLREAMLRLAAHEFARHAMSGALLQFAKQGLSIRYGKSLSACPKGRLIGSQSITDVIWQGRNQAIHWEEGQFHSATEAALKQLAKDFRSPYDQYASRSLAYEIISILGWQSFADFSKDLLALDS
;
A
#
# COMPACT_ATOMS: atom_id res chain seq x y z
N MET A 1 22.59 29.31 -73.11
CA MET A 1 21.48 28.33 -73.16
C MET A 1 22.14 26.99 -72.92
N ASP A 2 22.29 26.50 -71.69
CA ASP A 2 21.26 26.41 -70.68
C ASP A 2 21.82 26.65 -69.27
N GLU A 3 21.70 27.90 -68.81
CA GLU A 3 22.03 28.37 -67.47
C GLU A 3 20.73 28.76 -66.74
N TYR A 4 19.69 27.93 -66.88
CA TYR A 4 18.33 28.28 -66.44
C TYR A 4 17.58 27.18 -65.69
N LEU A 5 18.28 26.12 -65.24
CA LEU A 5 17.72 25.11 -64.35
C LEU A 5 18.38 25.07 -62.96
N SER A 6 19.34 25.96 -62.68
CA SER A 6 20.03 26.09 -61.38
C SER A 6 19.30 27.00 -60.38
N SER A 7 18.13 27.55 -60.72
CA SER A 7 17.44 28.55 -59.89
C SER A 7 16.11 28.10 -59.27
N ILE A 8 15.81 26.80 -59.22
CA ILE A 8 14.72 26.30 -58.37
C ILE A 8 15.34 25.86 -57.02
N PRO A 9 14.96 26.50 -55.90
CA PRO A 9 15.53 26.18 -54.60
C PRO A 9 15.07 24.79 -54.16
N GLY A 10 16.02 23.88 -53.92
CA GLY A 10 15.74 22.59 -53.25
C GLY A 10 16.33 21.32 -53.89
N TYR A 11 17.10 21.39 -54.97
CA TYR A 11 17.70 20.20 -55.58
C TYR A 11 19.20 20.11 -55.29
N GLN A 12 19.61 19.00 -54.64
CA GLN A 12 20.97 18.42 -54.46
C GLN A 12 21.51 18.38 -53.03
N ASP A 13 20.94 17.51 -52.20
CA ASP A 13 21.57 16.25 -51.74
C ASP A 13 20.55 15.60 -50.80
N ASP A 14 19.64 14.80 -51.37
CA ASP A 14 18.84 13.88 -50.57
C ASP A 14 19.79 12.80 -50.08
N ASP A 15 20.54 13.08 -49.00
CA ASP A 15 21.38 12.08 -48.33
C ASP A 15 20.45 10.95 -47.89
N PRO A 16 20.49 9.78 -48.58
CA PRO A 16 19.57 8.69 -48.28
C PRO A 16 19.80 8.18 -46.86
N LEU A 17 21.01 8.38 -46.32
CA LEU A 17 21.37 8.04 -44.96
C LEU A 17 20.68 8.96 -43.95
N LEU A 18 20.57 10.26 -44.23
CA LEU A 18 19.88 11.22 -43.37
C LEU A 18 18.36 10.97 -43.37
N SER A 19 17.76 10.75 -44.54
CA SER A 19 16.34 10.39 -44.68
C SER A 19 16.01 9.07 -43.99
N THR A 20 16.89 8.07 -44.16
CA THR A 20 16.78 6.78 -43.47
C THR A 20 16.92 6.97 -41.96
N ALA A 21 17.92 7.70 -41.48
CA ALA A 21 18.11 7.97 -40.05
C ALA A 21 16.90 8.66 -39.40
N ILE A 22 16.31 9.67 -40.06
CA ILE A 22 15.09 10.34 -39.62
C ILE A 22 13.90 9.37 -39.61
N TYR A 23 13.79 8.50 -40.62
CA TYR A 23 12.75 7.47 -40.68
C TYR A 23 12.89 6.43 -39.55
N TRP A 24 14.10 5.93 -39.28
CA TRP A 24 14.37 5.00 -38.18
C TRP A 24 14.15 5.67 -36.82
N ASP A 25 14.55 6.93 -36.64
CA ASP A 25 14.33 7.67 -35.40
C ASP A 25 12.83 7.95 -35.17
N THR A 26 12.09 8.29 -36.21
CA THR A 26 10.63 8.52 -36.11
C THR A 26 9.88 7.21 -35.81
N TYR A 27 10.27 6.11 -36.47
CA TYR A 27 9.56 4.83 -36.33
C TYR A 27 9.96 4.08 -35.05
N PHE A 28 11.27 4.00 -34.74
CA PHE A 28 11.77 3.26 -33.57
C PHE A 28 12.04 4.14 -32.35
N GLY A 29 12.21 5.46 -32.51
CA GLY A 29 12.38 6.38 -31.39
C GLY A 29 11.11 6.50 -30.56
N MET A 30 9.94 6.68 -31.21
CA MET A 30 8.65 6.67 -30.52
C MET A 30 8.36 5.35 -29.80
N ASP A 31 8.65 4.21 -30.42
CA ASP A 31 8.46 2.89 -29.81
C ASP A 31 9.47 2.62 -28.68
N LYS A 32 10.71 3.11 -28.83
CA LYS A 32 11.73 3.07 -27.77
C LYS A 32 11.31 3.94 -26.58
N GLU A 33 10.87 5.17 -26.79
CA GLU A 33 10.38 6.05 -25.72
C GLU A 33 9.17 5.47 -25.00
N ARG A 34 8.21 4.89 -25.72
CA ARG A 34 7.09 4.14 -25.12
C ARG A 34 7.61 2.97 -24.29
N HIS A 35 8.54 2.18 -24.82
CA HIS A 35 9.11 1.04 -24.11
C HIS A 35 9.86 1.45 -22.84
N LEU A 36 10.64 2.53 -22.88
CA LEU A 36 11.31 3.09 -21.71
C LEU A 36 10.29 3.61 -20.68
N THR A 37 9.25 4.31 -21.14
CA THR A 37 8.19 4.85 -20.28
C THR A 37 7.43 3.73 -19.59
N ASP A 38 7.05 2.69 -20.33
CA ASP A 38 6.39 1.49 -19.79
C ASP A 38 7.28 0.77 -18.77
N LYS A 39 8.58 0.66 -19.07
CA LYS A 39 9.55 0.07 -18.14
C LYS A 39 9.63 0.88 -16.84
N ASN A 40 9.78 2.20 -16.95
CA ASN A 40 9.84 3.10 -15.80
C ASN A 40 8.56 3.06 -14.96
N LEU A 41 7.40 3.01 -15.63
CA LEU A 41 6.10 2.86 -14.97
C LEU A 41 6.02 1.55 -14.18
N ARG A 42 6.41 0.42 -14.80
CA ARG A 42 6.44 -0.88 -14.10
C ARG A 42 7.40 -0.87 -12.91
N GLU A 43 8.58 -0.31 -13.06
CA GLU A 43 9.54 -0.21 -11.95
C GLU A 43 8.99 0.64 -10.80
N ALA A 44 8.33 1.77 -11.10
CA ALA A 44 7.68 2.60 -10.09
C ALA A 44 6.54 1.85 -9.37
N MET A 45 5.70 1.13 -10.12
CA MET A 45 4.61 0.32 -9.56
C MET A 45 5.14 -0.78 -8.64
N LEU A 46 6.22 -1.47 -9.03
CA LEU A 46 6.85 -2.50 -8.20
C LEU A 46 7.42 -1.93 -6.90
N ARG A 47 8.07 -0.75 -6.96
CA ARG A 47 8.56 -0.07 -5.76
C ARG A 47 7.41 0.31 -4.82
N LEU A 48 6.33 0.86 -5.36
CA LEU A 48 5.15 1.21 -4.58
C LEU A 48 4.57 -0.03 -3.87
N ALA A 49 4.36 -1.12 -4.61
CA ALA A 49 3.85 -2.37 -4.05
C ALA A 49 4.77 -2.94 -2.95
N ALA A 50 6.10 -2.89 -3.15
CA ALA A 50 7.06 -3.33 -2.15
C ALA A 50 7.01 -2.47 -0.86
N HIS A 51 6.89 -1.16 -1.00
CA HIS A 51 6.75 -0.25 0.14
C HIS A 51 5.43 -0.46 0.89
N GLU A 52 4.33 -0.65 0.17
CA GLU A 52 3.04 -0.96 0.78
C GLU A 52 3.10 -2.27 1.55
N PHE A 53 3.62 -3.33 0.93
CA PHE A 53 3.81 -4.62 1.59
C PHE A 53 4.65 -4.49 2.86
N ALA A 54 5.81 -3.83 2.79
CA ALA A 54 6.68 -3.62 3.94
C ALA A 54 5.95 -2.86 5.07
N ARG A 55 5.16 -1.83 4.72
CA ARG A 55 4.36 -1.06 5.68
C ARG A 55 3.32 -1.93 6.38
N HIS A 56 2.55 -2.70 5.62
CA HIS A 56 1.55 -3.62 6.19
C HIS A 56 2.19 -4.69 7.07
N ALA A 57 3.34 -5.25 6.66
CA ALA A 57 4.07 -6.24 7.44
C ALA A 57 4.59 -5.67 8.77
N MET A 58 5.17 -4.46 8.75
CA MET A 58 5.63 -3.77 9.97
C MET A 58 4.45 -3.45 10.91
N SER A 59 3.34 -2.96 10.38
CA SER A 59 2.13 -2.72 11.18
C SER A 59 1.56 -4.01 11.77
N GLY A 60 1.60 -5.11 11.02
CA GLY A 60 1.20 -6.43 11.51
C GLY A 60 2.09 -6.91 12.67
N ALA A 61 3.41 -6.70 12.57
CA ALA A 61 4.35 -7.00 13.65
C ALA A 61 4.08 -6.15 14.90
N LEU A 62 3.72 -4.87 14.74
CA LEU A 62 3.38 -4.00 15.87
C LEU A 62 2.11 -4.48 16.61
N LEU A 63 1.07 -4.85 15.85
CA LEU A 63 -0.14 -5.46 16.42
C LEU A 63 0.16 -6.80 17.11
N GLN A 64 1.08 -7.60 16.56
CA GLN A 64 1.54 -8.83 17.18
C GLN A 64 2.20 -8.57 18.54
N PHE A 65 3.08 -7.57 18.64
CA PHE A 65 3.71 -7.19 19.91
C PHE A 65 2.70 -6.71 20.93
N ALA A 66 1.75 -5.86 20.53
CA ALA A 66 0.66 -5.44 21.40
C ALA A 66 -0.11 -6.64 21.95
N LYS A 67 -0.60 -7.52 21.06
CA LYS A 67 -1.35 -8.72 21.46
C LYS A 67 -0.54 -9.63 22.39
N GLN A 68 0.75 -9.83 22.12
CA GLN A 68 1.63 -10.62 22.98
C GLN A 68 1.80 -9.98 24.35
N GLY A 69 2.02 -8.66 24.44
CA GLY A 69 2.08 -7.93 25.70
C GLY A 69 0.80 -8.10 26.52
N LEU A 70 -0.37 -7.91 25.89
CA LEU A 70 -1.67 -8.16 26.52
C LEU A 70 -1.81 -9.61 26.99
N SER A 71 -1.33 -10.57 26.20
CA SER A 71 -1.42 -12.00 26.54
C SER A 71 -0.52 -12.40 27.70
N ILE A 72 0.65 -11.77 27.83
CA ILE A 72 1.58 -12.00 28.95
C ILE A 72 0.98 -11.45 30.24
N ARG A 73 0.34 -10.27 30.18
CA ARG A 73 -0.19 -9.58 31.35
C ARG A 73 -1.53 -10.14 31.83
N TYR A 74 -2.47 -10.35 30.91
CA TYR A 74 -3.87 -10.71 31.20
C TYR A 74 -4.23 -12.14 30.80
N GLY A 75 -3.31 -12.89 30.19
CA GLY A 75 -3.53 -14.26 29.73
C GLY A 75 -4.06 -14.37 28.30
N LYS A 76 -4.36 -15.59 27.86
CA LYS A 76 -4.67 -15.89 26.44
C LYS A 76 -6.09 -15.52 26.01
N SER A 77 -6.95 -15.07 26.92
CA SER A 77 -8.34 -14.71 26.63
C SER A 77 -8.51 -13.19 26.57
N LEU A 78 -9.20 -12.72 25.52
CA LEU A 78 -9.58 -11.32 25.37
C LEU A 78 -10.49 -10.84 26.52
N SER A 79 -11.32 -11.72 27.07
CA SER A 79 -12.24 -11.39 28.16
C SER A 79 -11.56 -11.02 29.48
N ALA A 80 -10.30 -11.41 29.67
CA ALA A 80 -9.51 -11.09 30.85
C ALA A 80 -8.80 -9.73 30.72
N CYS A 81 -8.78 -9.15 29.52
CA CYS A 81 -8.10 -7.89 29.24
C CYS A 81 -9.05 -6.71 29.49
N PRO A 82 -8.60 -5.65 30.17
CA PRO A 82 -9.35 -4.40 30.28
C PRO A 82 -9.72 -3.86 28.90
N LYS A 83 -10.87 -3.19 28.78
CA LYS A 83 -11.32 -2.68 27.48
C LYS A 83 -10.46 -1.50 26.98
N GLY A 84 -9.97 -0.66 27.88
CA GLY A 84 -9.26 0.57 27.53
C GLY A 84 -10.14 1.59 26.80
N ARG A 85 -9.50 2.52 26.08
CA ARG A 85 -10.20 3.57 25.32
C ARG A 85 -10.95 3.00 24.12
N LEU A 86 -11.92 3.78 23.62
CA LEU A 86 -12.68 3.42 22.42
C LEU A 86 -11.96 3.88 21.15
N ILE A 87 -12.05 3.04 20.11
CA ILE A 87 -11.70 3.31 18.72
C ILE A 87 -12.99 3.15 17.90
N GLY A 88 -13.60 4.27 17.51
CA GLY A 88 -14.97 4.23 16.99
C GLY A 88 -15.92 3.72 18.07
N SER A 89 -16.64 2.65 17.79
CA SER A 89 -17.56 2.01 18.73
C SER A 89 -16.96 0.83 19.51
N GLN A 90 -15.68 0.50 19.30
CA GLN A 90 -15.05 -0.71 19.83
C GLN A 90 -13.95 -0.39 20.82
N SER A 91 -13.66 -1.34 21.71
CA SER A 91 -12.56 -1.19 22.66
C SER A 91 -11.21 -1.34 21.94
N ILE A 92 -10.18 -0.63 22.42
CA ILE A 92 -8.84 -0.71 21.84
C ILE A 92 -8.30 -2.15 21.87
N THR A 93 -8.63 -2.92 22.90
CA THR A 93 -8.18 -4.31 23.01
C THR A 93 -8.86 -5.22 22.01
N ASP A 94 -10.16 -5.03 21.73
CA ASP A 94 -10.86 -5.71 20.64
C ASP A 94 -10.20 -5.38 19.28
N VAL A 95 -9.94 -4.09 19.02
CA VAL A 95 -9.34 -3.63 17.76
C VAL A 95 -7.92 -4.19 17.57
N ILE A 96 -7.08 -4.18 18.60
CA ILE A 96 -5.74 -4.79 18.54
C ILE A 96 -5.85 -6.28 18.24
N TRP A 97 -6.70 -7.00 18.97
CA TRP A 97 -6.77 -8.46 18.89
C TRP A 97 -7.31 -8.93 17.56
N GLN A 98 -8.45 -8.37 17.14
CA GLN A 98 -9.09 -8.75 15.88
C GLN A 98 -8.33 -8.20 14.68
N GLY A 99 -7.76 -7.00 14.80
CA GLY A 99 -6.88 -6.43 13.80
C GLY A 99 -5.65 -7.30 13.53
N ARG A 100 -5.00 -7.78 14.60
CA ARG A 100 -3.90 -8.75 14.49
C ARG A 100 -4.34 -10.04 13.80
N ASN A 101 -5.50 -10.58 14.16
CA ASN A 101 -6.00 -11.81 13.54
C ASN A 101 -6.27 -11.64 12.05
N GLN A 102 -6.87 -10.50 11.65
CA GLN A 102 -7.07 -10.16 10.25
C GLN A 102 -5.73 -10.07 9.51
N ALA A 103 -4.76 -9.35 10.08
CA ALA A 103 -3.45 -9.14 9.45
C ALA A 103 -2.66 -10.43 9.19
N ILE A 104 -2.95 -11.52 9.90
CA ILE A 104 -2.31 -12.82 9.73
C ILE A 104 -3.10 -13.72 8.77
N HIS A 105 -4.42 -13.73 8.88
CA HIS A 105 -5.27 -14.67 8.14
C HIS A 105 -5.87 -14.09 6.85
N TRP A 106 -5.51 -12.86 6.46
CA TRP A 106 -6.11 -12.23 5.28
C TRP A 106 -5.85 -13.00 3.97
N GLU A 107 -4.69 -13.66 3.84
CA GLU A 107 -4.37 -14.48 2.65
C GLU A 107 -5.22 -15.76 2.56
N GLU A 108 -5.61 -16.30 3.72
CA GLU A 108 -6.46 -17.50 3.80
C GLU A 108 -7.92 -17.18 3.47
N GLY A 109 -8.32 -15.91 3.57
CA GLY A 109 -9.69 -15.44 3.32
C GLY A 109 -10.73 -15.95 4.33
N GLN A 110 -10.31 -16.70 5.35
CA GLN A 110 -11.18 -17.26 6.39
C GLN A 110 -10.91 -16.60 7.73
N PHE A 111 -11.84 -15.75 8.16
CA PHE A 111 -11.78 -15.10 9.47
C PHE A 111 -12.70 -15.79 10.46
N HIS A 112 -12.29 -15.82 11.73
CA HIS A 112 -13.21 -16.17 12.81
C HIS A 112 -14.36 -15.15 12.90
N SER A 113 -15.52 -15.60 13.38
CA SER A 113 -16.73 -14.77 13.48
C SER A 113 -16.53 -13.49 14.31
N ALA A 114 -15.74 -13.57 15.39
CA ALA A 114 -15.40 -12.40 16.21
C ALA A 114 -14.56 -11.37 15.42
N THR A 115 -13.57 -11.84 14.65
CA THR A 115 -12.75 -11.00 13.78
C THR A 115 -13.61 -10.30 12.73
N GLU A 116 -14.47 -11.06 12.06
CA GLU A 116 -15.34 -10.53 11.01
C GLU A 116 -16.35 -9.51 11.56
N ALA A 117 -16.95 -9.79 12.73
CA ALA A 117 -17.87 -8.86 13.39
C ALA A 117 -17.18 -7.53 13.74
N ALA A 118 -15.96 -7.60 14.29
CA ALA A 118 -15.19 -6.41 14.64
C ALA A 118 -14.81 -5.59 13.41
N LEU A 119 -14.39 -6.23 12.31
CA LEU A 119 -14.03 -5.56 11.06
C LEU A 119 -15.26 -4.93 10.39
N LYS A 120 -16.40 -5.63 10.36
CA LYS A 120 -17.67 -5.07 9.88
C LYS A 120 -18.08 -3.84 10.70
N GLN A 121 -17.81 -3.84 12.00
CA GLN A 121 -18.09 -2.68 12.83
C GLN A 121 -17.11 -1.54 12.57
N LEU A 122 -15.81 -1.81 12.37
CA LEU A 122 -14.84 -0.79 11.92
C LEU A 122 -15.24 -0.18 10.57
N ALA A 123 -15.72 -1.00 9.64
CA ALA A 123 -16.23 -0.53 8.35
C ALA A 123 -17.47 0.36 8.48
N LYS A 124 -18.31 0.18 9.49
CA LYS A 124 -19.42 1.10 9.78
C LYS A 124 -18.92 2.41 10.38
N ASP A 125 -17.96 2.34 11.29
CA ASP A 125 -17.45 3.49 12.02
C ASP A 125 -16.60 4.42 11.13
N PHE A 126 -15.74 3.83 10.29
CA PHE A 126 -14.72 4.55 9.53
C PHE A 126 -14.85 4.43 8.00
N ARG A 127 -15.74 3.56 7.49
CA ARG A 127 -15.93 3.29 6.05
C ARG A 127 -14.66 2.79 5.37
N SER A 128 -14.37 3.23 4.14
CA SER A 128 -13.19 2.82 3.40
C SER A 128 -11.93 3.43 4.03
N PRO A 129 -10.81 2.70 4.11
CA PRO A 129 -10.54 1.37 3.52
C PRO A 129 -10.94 0.15 4.36
N TYR A 130 -11.66 0.31 5.47
CA TYR A 130 -11.96 -0.79 6.41
C TYR A 130 -12.99 -1.78 5.89
N ASP A 131 -13.71 -1.45 4.81
CA ASP A 131 -14.59 -2.35 4.08
C ASP A 131 -13.84 -3.37 3.21
N GLN A 132 -12.54 -3.18 2.98
CA GLN A 132 -11.69 -4.03 2.14
C GLN A 132 -10.96 -5.13 2.94
N TYR A 133 -11.44 -5.45 4.14
CA TYR A 133 -10.78 -6.40 5.04
C TYR A 133 -10.64 -7.83 4.48
N ALA A 134 -11.43 -8.18 3.46
CA ALA A 134 -11.40 -9.48 2.81
C ALA A 134 -10.42 -9.57 1.63
N SER A 135 -9.96 -8.44 1.08
CA SER A 135 -9.10 -8.41 -0.11
C SER A 135 -7.65 -8.05 0.20
N ARG A 136 -7.36 -7.49 1.38
CA ARG A 136 -6.00 -7.11 1.79
C ARG A 136 -5.85 -7.03 3.31
N SER A 137 -4.61 -7.01 3.77
CA SER A 137 -4.28 -6.67 5.17
C SER A 137 -4.69 -5.23 5.50
N LEU A 138 -5.39 -5.04 6.62
CA LEU A 138 -5.72 -3.73 7.18
C LEU A 138 -4.78 -3.29 8.29
N ALA A 139 -3.64 -3.98 8.47
CA ALA A 139 -2.76 -3.74 9.60
C ALA A 139 -2.33 -2.26 9.72
N TYR A 140 -1.97 -1.64 8.60
CA TYR A 140 -1.54 -0.24 8.57
C TYR A 140 -2.69 0.72 8.92
N GLU A 141 -3.88 0.46 8.39
CA GLU A 141 -5.08 1.23 8.62
C GLU A 141 -5.48 1.16 10.09
N ILE A 142 -5.41 -0.04 10.69
CA ILE A 142 -5.65 -0.25 12.11
C ILE A 142 -4.63 0.54 12.96
N ILE A 143 -3.34 0.47 12.64
CA ILE A 143 -2.32 1.30 13.32
C ILE A 143 -2.62 2.80 13.18
N SER A 144 -3.14 3.22 12.03
CA SER A 144 -3.50 4.61 11.76
C SER A 144 -4.66 5.10 12.63
N ILE A 145 -5.73 4.31 12.84
CA ILE A 145 -6.84 4.67 13.76
C ILE A 145 -6.49 4.51 15.23
N LEU A 146 -5.54 3.63 15.56
CA LEU A 146 -4.93 3.59 16.87
C LEU A 146 -4.10 4.86 17.12
N GLY A 147 -3.63 5.54 16.07
CA GLY A 147 -2.83 6.75 16.21
C GLY A 147 -1.43 6.47 16.76
N TRP A 148 -0.91 5.25 16.57
CA TRP A 148 0.42 4.87 17.02
C TRP A 148 1.47 5.37 16.03
N GLN A 149 1.83 6.65 16.13
CA GLN A 149 2.85 7.28 15.29
C GLN A 149 4.25 7.16 15.88
N SER A 150 4.33 6.94 17.20
CA SER A 150 5.56 6.78 17.94
C SER A 150 5.47 5.63 18.94
N PHE A 151 6.62 5.20 19.45
CA PHE A 151 6.67 4.27 20.58
C PHE A 151 5.95 4.81 21.82
N ALA A 152 5.95 6.14 22.02
CA ALA A 152 5.27 6.76 23.15
C ALA A 152 3.74 6.57 23.06
N ASP A 153 3.15 6.69 21.87
CA ASP A 153 1.71 6.48 21.66
C ASP A 153 1.32 5.02 21.95
N PHE A 154 2.10 4.09 21.39
CA PHE A 154 1.95 2.66 21.63
C PHE A 154 2.04 2.31 23.12
N SER A 155 3.09 2.79 23.79
CA SER A 155 3.31 2.51 25.21
C SER A 155 2.23 3.14 26.08
N LYS A 156 1.78 4.36 25.75
CA LYS A 156 0.73 5.05 26.48
C LYS A 156 -0.58 4.26 26.47
N ASP A 157 -0.98 3.76 25.31
CA ASP A 157 -2.22 2.98 25.19
C ASP A 157 -2.13 1.65 25.95
N LEU A 158 -1.00 0.96 25.88
CA LEU A 158 -0.85 -0.32 26.58
C LEU A 158 -0.75 -0.14 28.10
N LEU A 159 -0.03 0.89 28.58
CA LEU A 159 0.07 1.18 30.01
C LEU A 159 -1.26 1.69 30.60
N ALA A 160 -2.07 2.39 29.80
CA ALA A 160 -3.39 2.85 30.24
C ALA A 160 -4.35 1.68 30.57
N LEU A 161 -4.05 0.46 30.12
CA LEU A 161 -4.83 -0.74 30.47
C LEU A 161 -4.52 -1.27 31.87
N ASP A 162 -3.37 -0.92 32.46
CA ASP A 162 -2.96 -1.35 33.80
C ASP A 162 -3.45 -0.42 34.93
N SER A 163 -4.07 0.72 34.57
CA SER A 163 -4.57 1.74 35.50
C SER A 163 -6.01 1.51 36.00
#